data_AF-A0A0G2DXA9-F1
#
_entry.id   AF-A0A0G2DXA9-F1
#
_cell.length_a   1.000
_cell.length_b   1.000
_cell.length_c   1.000
_cell.angle_alpha   90.00
_cell.angle_beta   90.00
_cell.angle_gamma   90.00
#
_symmetry.space_group_name_H-M   'P 1'
#
loop_
_entity.id
_entity.type
_entity.pdbx_description
1 polymer ?
#
loop_
_entity_poly.entity_id
_entity_poly.type
_entity_poly.pdbx_seq_one_letter_code
_entity_poly.pdbx_strand_id
1 'polypeptide(L)'
;MASSSAVSSTSSASSLHRSLQPVSHSPSPIPHTNTPSLDVLVGHLLASKRSLSAVGHLHRASTIISEARSTLERTAVTSARSAFLRRSLTSQIRILETVQSQLASLAWQGQSDFRLVVTELDEANAQLESAVNGLRNTVVDQAFRPHEQVTKTLVDFVDEKPVEEIRENLRNGIEGLDNAINVLTEENTAFENELSSIKDALANSTYGKGEDSVESFNLKNPPLTAIIHDMEDHAKEMAVSIESLVKHFDLCVTAIRHTEGGGAAAHNMITGDLPEGLDMENHVLNIPTHSISPEEHIEMLTVLNNDASEVDDVVTEVQDRISEMELQLDQILTHRDRTLRTSSAISTSFHRLEALATKLPHYTSQANRFRTTWADHEMQINDSLNSLSDLRDVYTHFISAYFGLIVEVDRRKRFNQHMNSIVREAQTQLQSLYEDDLAEREAFRHDQGDYLPSDIWPGLADPPARWVIEKVEGEENTIPGLPKDKVEDAKRRVRYFAAGGGNTATNFATRSQYSR
;
A
#
# COMPACT_ATOMS: atom_id res chain seq x y z
N MET A 1 4.27 52.06 -32.13
CA MET A 1 3.38 52.92 -31.32
C MET A 1 3.22 52.24 -29.97
N ALA A 2 3.58 52.75 -28.80
CA ALA A 2 4.28 53.94 -28.29
C ALA A 2 4.80 53.49 -26.89
N SER A 3 6.08 53.58 -26.56
CA SER A 3 6.78 54.72 -25.92
C SER A 3 6.69 54.78 -24.38
N SER A 4 7.89 54.72 -23.76
CA SER A 4 8.33 55.36 -22.49
C SER A 4 7.75 54.82 -21.16
N SER A 5 8.50 54.63 -20.06
CA SER A 5 9.63 55.41 -19.54
C SER A 5 10.45 54.57 -18.55
N ALA A 6 11.79 54.67 -18.63
CA ALA A 6 12.72 54.17 -17.64
C ALA A 6 12.91 55.22 -16.53
N VAL A 7 12.98 54.79 -15.27
CA VAL A 7 13.46 55.61 -14.14
C VAL A 7 14.46 54.77 -13.35
N SER A 8 15.70 55.26 -13.34
CA SER A 8 16.83 54.81 -12.53
C SER A 8 17.03 55.80 -11.38
N SER A 9 17.28 55.31 -10.17
CA SER A 9 17.79 56.10 -9.02
C SER A 9 18.54 55.15 -8.07
N THR A 10 19.85 54.94 -8.23
CA THR A 10 20.98 55.61 -7.54
C THR A 10 21.20 55.16 -6.08
N SER A 11 22.16 54.25 -5.92
CA SER A 11 22.89 53.95 -4.69
C SER A 11 23.94 55.03 -4.42
N SER A 12 23.97 55.53 -3.18
CA SER A 12 24.94 56.50 -2.70
C SER A 12 26.26 55.81 -2.35
N ALA A 13 27.27 55.99 -3.19
CA ALA A 13 28.67 55.72 -2.88
C ALA A 13 29.34 57.04 -2.48
N SER A 14 29.69 57.19 -1.21
CA SER A 14 30.48 58.31 -0.70
C SER A 14 31.98 58.01 -0.84
N SER A 15 32.49 58.14 -2.05
CA SER A 15 33.92 58.22 -2.36
C SER A 15 34.35 59.69 -2.34
N LEU A 16 35.08 60.12 -1.32
CA LEU A 16 35.67 61.45 -1.26
C LEU A 16 36.99 61.48 -2.02
N HIS A 17 36.89 61.80 -3.32
CA HIS A 17 38.01 62.23 -4.16
C HIS A 17 38.23 63.74 -3.92
N ARG A 18 39.33 64.13 -3.27
CA ARG A 18 39.67 65.56 -3.10
C ARG A 18 40.52 66.03 -4.28
N SER A 19 39.94 66.93 -5.08
CA SER A 19 40.55 67.58 -6.24
C SER A 19 41.41 68.78 -5.83
N LEU A 20 42.54 68.92 -6.54
CA LEU A 20 43.49 70.03 -6.54
C LEU A 20 42.88 71.32 -7.12
N GLN A 21 43.19 72.49 -6.54
CA GLN A 21 43.58 73.75 -7.24
C GLN A 21 43.88 74.91 -6.24
N PRO A 22 44.57 76.01 -6.67
CA PRO A 22 45.83 76.46 -6.08
C PRO A 22 45.71 77.72 -5.22
N VAL A 23 46.67 77.93 -4.30
CA VAL A 23 46.81 79.18 -3.55
C VAL A 23 48.19 79.77 -3.77
N SER A 24 48.19 81.05 -4.15
CA SER A 24 49.29 81.90 -4.54
C SER A 24 50.29 82.18 -3.40
N HIS A 25 51.56 82.29 -3.79
CA HIS A 25 52.70 82.60 -2.94
C HIS A 25 52.66 83.97 -2.26
N SER A 26 53.07 84.01 -0.99
CA SER A 26 53.93 85.07 -0.42
C SER A 26 54.76 84.47 0.73
N PRO A 27 56.04 84.87 0.93
CA PRO A 27 57.00 84.08 1.68
C PRO A 27 57.25 84.58 3.11
N SER A 28 57.67 83.63 3.96
CA SER A 28 58.33 83.74 5.28
C SER A 28 57.43 83.54 6.52
N PRO A 29 57.94 83.01 7.65
CA PRO A 29 59.16 82.21 7.89
C PRO A 29 58.86 80.81 8.49
N ILE A 30 59.86 79.94 8.42
CA ILE A 30 59.91 78.55 8.92
C ILE A 30 59.46 78.44 10.39
N PRO A 31 58.49 77.58 10.75
CA PRO A 31 58.31 77.17 12.13
C PRO A 31 59.31 76.06 12.45
N HIS A 32 60.36 76.40 13.19
CA HIS A 32 61.08 75.41 13.97
C HIS A 32 60.19 74.92 15.12
N THR A 33 60.37 73.64 15.46
CA THR A 33 59.90 72.91 16.65
C THR A 33 58.43 72.48 16.66
N ASN A 34 58.17 71.31 16.09
CA ASN A 34 57.37 70.27 16.74
C ASN A 34 58.01 68.91 16.41
N THR A 35 59.27 68.74 16.80
CA THR A 35 59.87 67.41 16.91
C THR A 35 59.19 66.73 18.11
N PRO A 36 58.52 65.58 17.95
CA PRO A 36 57.90 64.86 19.06
C PRO A 36 58.95 64.57 20.14
N SER A 37 58.59 64.75 21.41
CA SER A 37 59.49 64.46 22.52
C SER A 37 59.77 62.95 22.61
N LEU A 38 60.92 62.59 23.18
CA LEU A 38 61.33 61.18 23.37
C LEU A 38 60.23 60.38 24.08
N ASP A 39 59.53 60.98 25.04
CA ASP A 39 58.41 60.36 25.77
C ASP A 39 57.21 60.00 24.87
N VAL A 40 56.93 60.82 23.85
CA VAL A 40 55.85 60.56 22.89
C VAL A 40 56.22 59.41 21.96
N LEU A 41 57.46 59.37 21.47
CA LEU A 41 57.96 58.27 20.65
C LEU A 41 57.98 56.94 21.41
N VAL A 42 58.39 56.99 22.68
CA VAL A 42 58.32 55.85 23.61
C VAL A 42 56.88 55.39 23.81
N GLY A 43 55.92 56.32 23.94
CA GLY A 43 54.49 56.01 23.99
C GLY A 43 54.00 55.29 22.73
N HIS A 44 54.39 55.77 21.54
CA HIS A 44 54.04 55.16 20.26
C HIS A 44 54.67 53.76 20.09
N LEU A 45 55.92 53.55 20.53
CA LEU A 45 56.56 52.23 20.52
C LEU A 45 55.84 51.24 21.44
N LEU A 46 55.41 51.68 22.62
CA LEU A 46 54.66 50.83 23.55
C LEU A 46 53.26 50.49 23.02
N ALA A 47 52.57 51.44 22.40
CA ALA A 47 51.28 51.22 21.74
C ALA A 47 51.43 50.24 20.56
N SER A 48 52.43 50.45 19.71
CA SER A 48 52.76 49.55 18.61
C SER A 48 53.14 48.14 19.09
N LYS A 49 53.96 48.02 20.16
CA LYS A 49 54.29 46.72 20.78
C LYS A 49 53.05 45.98 21.29
N ARG A 50 52.09 46.70 21.89
CA ARG A 50 50.81 46.11 22.32
C ARG A 50 49.95 45.69 21.13
N SER A 51 49.92 46.48 20.06
CA SER A 51 49.19 46.16 18.83
C SER A 51 49.70 44.89 18.15
N LEU A 52 50.98 44.54 18.29
CA LEU A 52 51.55 43.28 17.78
C LEU A 52 50.98 42.02 18.43
N SER A 53 50.28 42.12 19.57
CA SER A 53 49.49 41.01 20.09
C SER A 53 48.40 40.53 19.11
N ALA A 54 48.01 41.39 18.14
CA ALA A 54 47.10 41.03 17.05
C ALA A 54 47.64 39.92 16.12
N VAL A 55 48.95 39.64 16.14
CA VAL A 55 49.53 38.46 15.46
C VAL A 55 48.88 37.15 15.94
N GLY A 56 48.45 37.09 17.21
CA GLY A 56 47.69 35.96 17.76
C GLY A 56 46.34 35.76 17.05
N HIS A 57 45.69 36.84 16.60
CA HIS A 57 44.44 36.76 15.84
C HIS A 57 44.65 36.18 14.44
N LEU A 58 45.80 36.39 13.80
CA LEU A 58 46.11 35.76 12.51
C LEU A 58 46.29 34.25 12.62
N HIS A 59 46.98 33.78 13.67
CA HIS A 59 47.10 32.34 13.94
C HIS A 59 45.72 31.71 14.19
N ARG A 60 44.85 32.41 14.95
CA ARG A 60 43.46 32.02 15.15
C ARG A 60 42.68 31.98 13.83
N ALA A 61 42.80 32.99 12.98
CA ALA A 61 42.17 33.06 11.66
C ALA A 61 42.55 31.86 10.78
N SER A 62 43.86 31.52 10.72
CA SER A 62 44.33 30.34 9.98
C SER A 62 43.77 29.03 10.56
N THR A 63 43.63 28.93 11.88
CA THR A 63 43.04 27.77 12.55
C THR A 63 41.56 27.63 12.17
N ILE A 64 40.82 28.74 12.20
CA ILE A 64 39.39 28.80 11.84
C ILE A 64 39.17 28.38 10.37
N ILE A 65 39.98 28.88 9.43
CA ILE A 65 39.89 28.47 8.02
C ILE A 65 40.17 26.98 7.85
N SER A 66 41.21 26.46 8.51
CA SER A 66 41.54 25.04 8.45
C SER A 66 40.41 24.16 9.01
N GLU A 67 39.81 24.56 10.13
CA GLU A 67 38.68 23.87 10.74
C GLU A 67 37.42 23.93 9.88
N ALA A 68 37.12 25.10 9.29
CA ALA A 68 36.01 25.32 8.38
C ALA A 68 36.11 24.43 7.14
N ARG A 69 37.27 24.40 6.48
CA ARG A 69 37.53 23.56 5.28
C ARG A 69 37.37 22.08 5.60
N SER A 70 38.00 21.60 6.67
CA SER A 70 37.91 20.21 7.11
C SER A 70 36.46 19.81 7.44
N THR A 71 35.73 20.67 8.15
CA THR A 71 34.33 20.44 8.48
C THR A 71 33.45 20.40 7.24
N LEU A 72 33.68 21.31 6.29
CA LEU A 72 32.95 21.33 5.03
C LEU A 72 33.16 20.06 4.22
N GLU A 73 34.41 19.63 4.04
CA GLU A 73 34.75 18.43 3.27
C GLU A 73 34.04 17.19 3.84
N ARG A 74 34.12 17.01 5.16
CA ARG A 74 33.46 15.90 5.87
C ARG A 74 31.92 15.98 5.76
N THR A 75 31.37 17.19 5.83
CA THR A 75 29.92 17.41 5.72
C THR A 75 29.42 17.17 4.30
N ALA A 76 30.19 17.57 3.28
CA ALA A 76 29.88 17.34 1.87
C ALA A 76 29.85 15.84 1.56
N VAL A 77 30.82 15.07 2.05
CA VAL A 77 30.84 13.60 1.91
C VAL A 77 29.62 12.96 2.58
N THR A 78 29.28 13.40 3.80
CA THR A 78 28.12 12.89 4.54
C THR A 78 26.80 13.24 3.87
N SER A 79 26.68 14.45 3.34
CA SER A 79 25.53 14.93 2.57
C SER A 79 25.35 14.10 1.29
N ALA A 80 26.41 13.89 0.52
CA ALA A 80 26.38 13.07 -0.70
C ALA A 80 25.97 11.61 -0.39
N ARG A 81 26.55 11.00 0.64
CA ARG A 81 26.18 9.64 1.10
C ARG A 81 24.71 9.57 1.52
N SER A 82 24.24 10.56 2.29
CA SER A 82 22.85 10.62 2.75
C SER A 82 21.87 10.83 1.60
N ALA A 83 22.23 11.65 0.60
CA ALA A 83 21.44 11.86 -0.61
C ALA A 83 21.35 10.59 -1.45
N PHE A 84 22.46 9.87 -1.63
CA PHE A 84 22.47 8.57 -2.30
C PHE A 84 21.59 7.56 -1.56
N LEU A 85 21.79 7.40 -0.25
CA LEU A 85 21.00 6.47 0.56
C LEU A 85 19.51 6.79 0.50
N ARG A 86 19.13 8.07 0.61
CA ARG A 86 17.74 8.52 0.46
C ARG A 86 17.16 8.15 -0.90
N ARG A 87 17.85 8.42 -2.00
CA ARG A 87 17.37 8.08 -3.35
C ARG A 87 17.17 6.57 -3.49
N SER A 88 18.10 5.78 -2.97
CA SER A 88 18.02 4.33 -2.94
C SER A 88 16.83 3.85 -2.10
N LEU A 89 16.63 4.40 -0.89
CA LEU A 89 15.49 4.09 -0.03
C LEU A 89 14.15 4.42 -0.71
N THR A 90 14.03 5.60 -1.31
CA THR A 90 12.82 5.98 -2.06
C THR A 90 12.55 5.02 -3.21
N SER A 91 13.60 4.56 -3.92
CA SER A 91 13.45 3.56 -4.97
C SER A 91 12.98 2.21 -4.43
N GLN A 92 13.54 1.76 -3.30
CA GLN A 92 13.14 0.50 -2.68
C GLN A 92 11.71 0.56 -2.14
N ILE A 93 11.31 1.67 -1.51
CA ILE A 93 9.93 1.89 -1.04
C ILE A 93 8.95 1.75 -2.22
N ARG A 94 9.24 2.33 -3.39
CA ARG A 94 8.38 2.18 -4.59
C ARG A 94 8.24 0.73 -5.06
N ILE A 95 9.32 -0.05 -4.99
CA ILE A 95 9.29 -1.48 -5.33
C ILE A 95 8.39 -2.21 -4.31
N LEU A 96 8.54 -1.91 -3.02
CA LEU A 96 7.70 -2.49 -1.98
C LEU A 96 6.23 -2.07 -2.08
N GLU A 97 5.94 -0.82 -2.45
CA GLU A 97 4.58 -0.36 -2.74
C GLU A 97 3.97 -1.16 -3.90
N THR A 98 4.78 -1.51 -4.91
CA THR A 98 4.33 -2.36 -6.03
C THR A 98 4.01 -3.78 -5.55
N VAL A 99 4.88 -4.36 -4.71
CA VAL A 99 4.64 -5.69 -4.12
C VAL A 99 3.40 -5.68 -3.21
N GLN A 100 3.26 -4.65 -2.38
CA GLN A 100 2.08 -4.46 -1.53
C GLN A 100 0.81 -4.36 -2.35
N SER A 101 0.82 -3.57 -3.43
CA SER A 101 -0.34 -3.44 -4.32
C SER A 101 -0.72 -4.76 -4.98
N GLN A 102 0.26 -5.58 -5.37
CA GLN A 102 0.01 -6.92 -5.90
C GLN A 102 -0.59 -7.85 -4.85
N LEU A 103 -0.06 -7.87 -3.62
CA LEU A 103 -0.60 -8.66 -2.52
C LEU A 103 -2.02 -8.23 -2.13
N ALA A 104 -2.27 -6.92 -2.12
CA ALA A 104 -3.60 -6.36 -1.89
C ALA A 104 -4.56 -6.77 -3.03
N SER A 105 -4.12 -6.71 -4.29
CA SER A 105 -4.94 -7.13 -5.43
C SER A 105 -5.36 -8.60 -5.36
N LEU A 106 -4.49 -9.47 -4.81
CA LEU A 106 -4.82 -10.88 -4.59
C LEU A 106 -5.95 -11.05 -3.55
N ALA A 107 -5.91 -10.29 -2.45
CA ALA A 107 -6.97 -10.29 -1.45
C ALA A 107 -8.29 -9.78 -2.02
N TRP A 108 -8.25 -8.68 -2.78
CA TRP A 108 -9.43 -8.13 -3.47
C TRP A 108 -10.03 -9.11 -4.48
N GLN A 109 -9.19 -9.78 -5.26
CA GLN A 109 -9.63 -10.80 -6.21
C GLN A 109 -10.31 -11.95 -5.47
N GLY A 110 -9.69 -12.48 -4.40
CA GLY A 110 -10.28 -13.52 -3.58
C GLY A 110 -11.63 -13.12 -2.97
N GLN A 111 -11.77 -11.88 -2.48
CA GLN A 111 -13.05 -11.40 -1.96
C GLN A 111 -14.12 -11.26 -3.06
N SER A 112 -13.73 -10.82 -4.26
CA SER A 112 -14.64 -10.75 -5.41
C SER A 112 -15.12 -12.14 -5.82
N ASP A 113 -14.20 -13.08 -5.95
CA ASP A 113 -14.50 -14.46 -6.35
C ASP A 113 -15.35 -15.16 -5.28
N PHE A 114 -15.07 -14.90 -4.00
CA PHE A 114 -15.86 -15.44 -2.88
C PHE A 114 -17.32 -14.98 -2.95
N ARG A 115 -17.54 -13.70 -3.27
CA ARG A 115 -18.90 -13.18 -3.45
C ARG A 115 -19.63 -13.88 -4.59
N LEU A 116 -18.94 -14.19 -5.69
CA LEU A 116 -19.54 -14.95 -6.79
C LEU A 116 -19.92 -16.36 -6.37
N VAL A 117 -19.01 -17.06 -5.69
CA VAL A 117 -19.26 -18.42 -5.16
C VAL A 117 -20.43 -18.44 -4.18
N VAL A 118 -20.52 -17.45 -3.28
CA VAL A 118 -21.66 -17.33 -2.35
C VAL A 118 -22.97 -17.09 -3.11
N THR A 119 -22.98 -16.25 -4.15
CA THR A 119 -24.20 -16.04 -4.94
C THR A 119 -24.63 -17.28 -5.72
N GLU A 120 -23.69 -18.03 -6.28
CA GLU A 120 -23.97 -19.30 -6.96
C GLU A 120 -24.51 -20.35 -5.97
N LEU A 121 -23.96 -20.38 -4.76
CA LEU A 121 -24.44 -21.24 -3.70
C LEU A 121 -25.86 -20.90 -3.24
N ASP A 122 -26.15 -19.61 -3.03
CA ASP A 122 -27.50 -19.17 -2.66
C ASP A 122 -28.52 -19.57 -3.73
N GLU A 123 -28.15 -19.48 -5.01
CA GLU A 123 -28.98 -19.93 -6.12
C GLU A 123 -29.20 -21.46 -6.11
N ALA A 124 -28.13 -22.25 -5.99
CA ALA A 124 -28.21 -23.72 -5.94
C ALA A 124 -29.04 -24.20 -4.73
N ASN A 125 -28.86 -23.56 -3.57
CA ASN A 125 -29.62 -23.86 -2.37
C ASN A 125 -31.11 -23.49 -2.52
N ALA A 126 -31.42 -22.34 -3.13
CA ALA A 126 -32.81 -21.96 -3.42
C ALA A 126 -33.50 -22.96 -4.38
N GLN A 127 -32.76 -23.48 -5.37
CA GLN A 127 -33.27 -24.51 -6.27
C GLN A 127 -33.54 -25.84 -5.54
N LEU A 128 -32.63 -26.28 -4.66
CA LEU A 128 -32.84 -27.48 -3.85
C LEU A 128 -34.02 -27.32 -2.89
N GLU A 129 -34.12 -26.19 -2.19
CA GLU A 129 -35.25 -25.88 -1.30
C GLU A 129 -36.58 -25.87 -2.07
N SER A 130 -36.60 -25.38 -3.31
CA SER A 130 -37.78 -25.50 -4.18
C SER A 130 -38.14 -26.96 -4.48
N ALA A 131 -37.16 -27.83 -4.76
CA ALA A 131 -37.39 -29.25 -5.01
C ALA A 131 -37.91 -29.97 -3.74
N VAL A 132 -37.32 -29.69 -2.58
CA VAL A 132 -37.76 -30.22 -1.27
C VAL A 132 -39.18 -29.74 -0.96
N ASN A 133 -39.50 -28.46 -1.19
CA ASN A 133 -40.86 -27.95 -1.03
C ASN A 133 -41.86 -28.63 -2.00
N GLY A 134 -41.42 -28.98 -3.21
CA GLY A 134 -42.19 -29.80 -4.14
C GLY A 134 -42.54 -31.18 -3.55
N LEU A 135 -41.59 -31.82 -2.89
CA LEU A 135 -41.80 -33.08 -2.17
C LEU A 135 -42.77 -32.88 -0.98
N ARG A 136 -42.60 -31.82 -0.17
CA ARG A 136 -43.44 -31.55 1.02
C ARG A 136 -44.90 -31.30 0.65
N ASN A 137 -45.12 -30.60 -0.46
CA ASN A 137 -46.47 -30.26 -0.94
C ASN A 137 -47.16 -31.42 -1.68
N THR A 138 -46.43 -32.49 -2.01
CA THR A 138 -46.99 -33.63 -2.74
C THR A 138 -47.42 -34.71 -1.76
N VAL A 139 -48.73 -34.74 -1.46
CA VAL A 139 -49.35 -35.74 -0.59
C VAL A 139 -49.52 -37.06 -1.35
N VAL A 140 -49.11 -38.17 -0.74
CA VAL A 140 -49.29 -39.51 -1.30
C VAL A 140 -50.78 -39.87 -1.34
N ASP A 141 -51.26 -40.44 -2.44
CA ASP A 141 -52.68 -40.81 -2.59
C ASP A 141 -53.06 -41.94 -1.61
N GLN A 142 -54.29 -41.91 -1.07
CA GLN A 142 -54.78 -42.89 -0.11
C GLN A 142 -54.79 -44.31 -0.68
N ALA A 143 -54.97 -44.47 -2.00
CA ALA A 143 -54.98 -45.77 -2.66
C ALA A 143 -53.62 -46.51 -2.58
N PHE A 144 -52.52 -45.78 -2.33
CA PHE A 144 -51.18 -46.35 -2.15
C PHE A 144 -50.82 -46.61 -0.69
N ARG A 145 -51.72 -46.29 0.25
CA ARG A 145 -51.48 -46.43 1.69
C ARG A 145 -52.13 -47.70 2.23
N PRO A 146 -51.46 -48.45 3.14
CA PRO A 146 -52.13 -49.45 3.97
C PRO A 146 -53.22 -48.79 4.83
N HIS A 147 -54.29 -49.52 5.16
CA HIS A 147 -55.59 -48.98 5.57
C HIS A 147 -55.63 -48.19 6.91
N GLU A 148 -54.51 -47.97 7.60
CA GLU A 148 -54.45 -47.38 8.95
C GLU A 148 -53.35 -46.30 9.17
N GLN A 149 -52.69 -45.78 8.11
CA GLN A 149 -51.60 -44.80 8.28
C GLN A 149 -52.00 -43.32 8.08
N VAL A 150 -51.31 -42.47 8.85
CA VAL A 150 -51.32 -40.99 8.79
C VAL A 150 -50.99 -40.49 7.38
N THR A 151 -51.44 -39.27 7.04
CA THR A 151 -51.13 -38.62 5.76
C THR A 151 -49.62 -38.43 5.56
N LYS A 152 -49.00 -39.29 4.76
CA LYS A 152 -47.59 -39.16 4.34
C LYS A 152 -47.43 -38.29 3.10
N THR A 153 -46.38 -37.48 3.08
CA THR A 153 -45.90 -36.70 1.93
C THR A 153 -44.71 -37.41 1.28
N LEU A 154 -44.29 -36.97 0.08
CA LEU A 154 -43.12 -37.59 -0.56
C LEU A 154 -41.81 -37.38 0.21
N VAL A 155 -41.69 -36.31 1.02
CA VAL A 155 -40.50 -36.10 1.87
C VAL A 155 -40.32 -37.21 2.90
N ASP A 156 -41.39 -37.82 3.39
CA ASP A 156 -41.30 -38.88 4.39
C ASP A 156 -40.62 -40.16 3.87
N PHE A 157 -40.34 -40.23 2.56
CA PHE A 157 -39.66 -41.34 1.89
C PHE A 157 -38.21 -40.99 1.48
N VAL A 158 -37.74 -39.80 1.81
CA VAL A 158 -36.43 -39.28 1.43
C VAL A 158 -35.56 -39.08 2.66
N ASP A 159 -34.30 -39.50 2.59
CA ASP A 159 -33.34 -39.26 3.67
C ASP A 159 -32.83 -37.82 3.63
N GLU A 160 -33.00 -37.07 4.73
CA GLU A 160 -32.50 -35.69 4.86
C GLU A 160 -30.98 -35.63 5.16
N LYS A 161 -30.35 -36.75 5.55
CA LYS A 161 -28.93 -36.80 5.94
C LYS A 161 -27.94 -36.26 4.89
N PRO A 162 -28.07 -36.60 3.59
CA PRO A 162 -27.16 -36.07 2.57
C PRO A 162 -27.25 -34.55 2.43
N VAL A 163 -28.44 -33.96 2.64
CA VAL A 163 -28.62 -32.50 2.62
C VAL A 163 -27.82 -31.86 3.75
N GLU A 164 -27.92 -32.40 4.96
CA GLU A 164 -27.22 -31.86 6.12
C GLU A 164 -25.69 -31.97 5.99
N GLU A 165 -25.20 -33.11 5.47
CA GLU A 165 -23.76 -33.30 5.22
C GLU A 165 -23.22 -32.31 4.19
N ILE A 166 -23.93 -32.10 3.08
CA ILE A 166 -23.52 -31.12 2.05
C ILE A 166 -23.55 -29.70 2.62
N ARG A 167 -24.57 -29.35 3.41
CA ARG A 167 -24.67 -28.03 4.07
C ARG A 167 -23.53 -27.78 5.03
N GLU A 168 -23.16 -28.78 5.83
CA GLU A 168 -22.04 -28.67 6.77
C GLU A 168 -20.69 -28.56 6.03
N ASN A 169 -20.49 -29.32 4.95
CA ASN A 169 -19.29 -29.20 4.11
C ASN A 169 -19.17 -27.80 3.47
N LEU A 170 -20.28 -27.25 2.97
CA LEU A 170 -20.33 -25.89 2.44
C LEU A 170 -20.04 -24.85 3.51
N ARG A 171 -20.67 -24.97 4.67
CA ARG A 171 -20.44 -24.07 5.81
C ARG A 171 -18.96 -24.04 6.18
N ASN A 172 -18.33 -25.20 6.31
CA ASN A 172 -16.91 -25.31 6.64
C ASN A 172 -16.02 -24.74 5.53
N GLY A 173 -16.36 -24.95 4.26
CA GLY A 173 -15.65 -24.35 3.12
C GLY A 173 -15.74 -22.82 3.12
N ILE A 174 -16.93 -22.26 3.34
CA ILE A 174 -17.18 -20.81 3.38
C ILE A 174 -16.45 -20.16 4.56
N GLU A 175 -16.57 -20.74 5.77
CA GLU A 175 -15.88 -20.24 6.96
C GLU A 175 -14.35 -20.30 6.80
N GLY A 176 -13.84 -21.36 6.13
CA GLY A 176 -12.43 -21.48 5.78
C GLY A 176 -11.95 -20.38 4.83
N LEU A 177 -12.71 -20.10 3.77
CA LEU A 177 -12.41 -19.02 2.82
C LEU A 177 -12.48 -17.63 3.46
N ASP A 178 -13.53 -17.34 4.23
CA ASP A 178 -13.69 -16.05 4.90
C ASP A 178 -12.53 -15.79 5.87
N ASN A 179 -12.17 -16.80 6.67
CA ASN A 179 -11.00 -16.73 7.54
C ASN A 179 -9.69 -16.49 6.76
N ALA A 180 -9.49 -17.20 5.65
CA ALA A 180 -8.30 -17.03 4.82
C ALA A 180 -8.20 -15.61 4.22
N ILE A 181 -9.32 -15.04 3.76
CA ILE A 181 -9.40 -13.65 3.26
C ILE A 181 -9.10 -12.66 4.39
N ASN A 182 -9.70 -12.85 5.56
CA ASN A 182 -9.53 -11.94 6.71
C ASN A 182 -8.07 -11.92 7.17
N VAL A 183 -7.42 -13.08 7.29
CA VAL A 183 -6.01 -13.19 7.64
C VAL A 183 -5.12 -12.49 6.59
N LEU A 184 -5.34 -12.72 5.30
CA LEU A 184 -4.54 -12.06 4.25
C LEU A 184 -4.75 -10.54 4.27
N THR A 185 -5.98 -10.07 4.51
CA THR A 185 -6.31 -8.65 4.57
C THR A 185 -5.65 -7.98 5.77
N GLU A 186 -5.70 -8.59 6.95
CA GLU A 186 -5.03 -8.10 8.16
C GLU A 186 -3.53 -7.95 7.93
N GLU A 187 -2.87 -8.98 7.39
CA GLU A 187 -1.44 -8.96 7.09
C GLU A 187 -1.07 -7.89 6.04
N ASN A 188 -1.90 -7.72 5.00
CA ASN A 188 -1.70 -6.67 4.00
C ASN A 188 -1.81 -5.26 4.61
N THR A 189 -2.77 -5.03 5.52
CA THR A 189 -2.89 -3.74 6.22
C THR A 189 -1.69 -3.49 7.15
N ALA A 190 -1.19 -4.53 7.82
CA ALA A 190 0.01 -4.43 8.65
C ALA A 190 1.23 -4.05 7.79
N PHE A 191 1.40 -4.68 6.62
CA PHE A 191 2.47 -4.35 5.68
C PHE A 191 2.37 -2.90 5.18
N GLU A 192 1.17 -2.45 4.82
CA GLU A 192 0.91 -1.06 4.39
C GLU A 192 1.23 -0.04 5.48
N ASN A 193 0.80 -0.30 6.72
CA ASN A 193 1.05 0.57 7.86
C ASN A 193 2.55 0.70 8.16
N GLU A 194 3.30 -0.41 8.11
CA GLU A 194 4.76 -0.39 8.29
C GLU A 194 5.45 0.41 7.17
N LEU A 195 5.05 0.20 5.91
CA LEU A 195 5.62 0.89 4.76
C LEU A 195 5.33 2.40 4.79
N SER A 196 4.10 2.77 5.15
CA SER A 196 3.67 4.17 5.33
C SER A 196 4.45 4.85 6.46
N SER A 197 4.64 4.17 7.59
CA SER A 197 5.46 4.69 8.70
C SER A 197 6.91 4.96 8.29
N ILE A 198 7.51 4.10 7.46
CA ILE A 198 8.88 4.29 6.94
C ILE A 198 8.93 5.48 5.98
N LYS A 199 7.93 5.60 5.10
CA LYS A 199 7.80 6.70 4.15
C LYS A 199 7.65 8.04 4.86
N ASP A 200 6.81 8.10 5.89
CA ASP A 200 6.63 9.29 6.72
C ASP A 200 7.89 9.64 7.51
N ALA A 201 8.59 8.65 8.07
CA ALA A 201 9.88 8.88 8.72
C ALA A 201 10.93 9.45 7.74
N LEU A 202 10.97 8.94 6.51
CA LEU A 202 11.86 9.46 5.46
C LEU A 202 11.46 10.87 5.00
N ALA A 203 10.17 11.16 4.86
CA ALA A 203 9.67 12.49 4.52
C ALA A 203 10.00 13.51 5.63
N ASN A 204 9.74 13.16 6.89
CA ASN A 204 10.06 14.00 8.05
C ASN A 204 11.58 14.21 8.24
N SER A 205 12.43 13.31 7.74
CA SER A 205 13.88 13.52 7.72
C SER A 205 14.34 14.63 6.75
N THR A 206 13.49 14.95 5.76
CA THR A 206 13.74 15.97 4.72
C THR A 206 13.25 17.35 5.16
N TYR A 207 12.11 17.38 5.86
CA TYR A 207 11.49 18.59 6.38
C TYR A 207 11.62 18.56 7.90
N GLY A 208 12.65 19.22 8.44
CA GLY A 208 12.53 19.65 9.83
C GLY A 208 11.21 20.41 9.97
N LYS A 209 10.30 19.96 10.85
CA LYS A 209 9.05 20.66 11.20
C LYS A 209 9.34 22.00 11.89
N GLY A 210 9.91 22.93 11.15
CA GLY A 210 10.05 24.33 11.47
C GLY A 210 9.93 25.07 10.16
N GLU A 211 8.77 25.70 9.96
CA GLU A 211 8.43 26.90 9.17
C GLU A 211 9.20 27.38 7.93
N ASP A 212 10.27 26.73 7.46
CA ASP A 212 10.99 27.10 6.25
C ASP A 212 11.03 25.91 5.29
N SER A 213 10.05 25.96 4.40
CA SER A 213 9.83 25.02 3.29
C SER A 213 11.05 24.89 2.38
N VAL A 214 11.07 23.76 1.70
CA VAL A 214 12.12 23.18 0.82
C VAL A 214 12.38 23.97 -0.47
N GLU A 215 12.19 25.27 -0.45
CA GLU A 215 12.63 26.20 -1.49
C GLU A 215 13.33 27.38 -0.80
N SER A 216 14.62 27.23 -0.46
CA SER A 216 15.62 28.31 -0.53
C SER A 216 16.92 27.91 0.18
N PHE A 217 17.84 27.34 -0.59
CA PHE A 217 19.24 27.77 -0.54
C PHE A 217 19.39 29.21 -1.10
N ASN A 218 18.51 30.14 -0.69
CA ASN A 218 18.43 31.45 -1.30
C ASN A 218 18.15 32.56 -0.29
N LEU A 219 19.06 33.54 -0.32
CA LEU A 219 18.86 34.98 -0.09
C LEU A 219 19.03 35.56 1.33
N LYS A 220 19.36 34.77 2.35
CA LYS A 220 19.91 35.35 3.60
C LYS A 220 21.29 34.83 4.02
N ASN A 221 21.67 33.64 3.59
CA ASN A 221 23.00 33.10 3.87
C ASN A 221 23.77 32.86 2.56
N PRO A 222 25.02 33.34 2.44
CA PRO A 222 25.87 33.06 1.29
C PRO A 222 26.06 31.53 1.12
N PRO A 223 26.24 31.02 -0.12
CA PRO A 223 26.56 29.62 -0.32
C PRO A 223 27.79 29.26 0.53
N LEU A 224 27.86 28.04 1.06
CA LEU A 224 28.91 27.62 2.01
C LEU A 224 30.34 27.82 1.45
N THR A 225 30.47 27.79 0.12
CA THR A 225 31.68 28.15 -0.62
C THR A 225 31.99 29.65 -0.57
N ALA A 226 30.98 30.51 -0.65
CA ALA A 226 31.15 31.95 -0.46
C ALA A 226 31.50 32.29 0.99
N ILE A 227 30.98 31.57 1.99
CA ILE A 227 31.42 31.74 3.40
C ILE A 227 32.92 31.48 3.52
N ILE A 228 33.44 30.42 2.90
CA ILE A 228 34.88 30.14 2.94
C ILE A 228 35.70 31.21 2.19
N HIS A 229 35.23 31.67 1.03
CA HIS A 229 35.93 32.76 0.33
C HIS A 229 35.93 34.06 1.13
N ASP A 230 34.83 34.38 1.81
CA ASP A 230 34.74 35.54 2.69
C ASP A 230 35.70 35.42 3.90
N MET A 231 35.79 34.22 4.51
CA MET A 231 36.79 33.93 5.55
C MET A 231 38.23 34.05 5.04
N GLU A 232 38.50 33.63 3.80
CA GLU A 232 39.82 33.78 3.14
C GLU A 232 40.16 35.25 2.89
N ASP A 233 39.18 36.04 2.47
CA ASP A 233 39.31 37.48 2.27
C ASP A 233 39.54 38.22 3.59
N HIS A 234 38.80 37.90 4.65
CA HIS A 234 39.04 38.42 6.00
C HIS A 234 40.45 38.10 6.51
N ALA A 235 40.92 36.87 6.35
CA ALA A 235 42.27 36.49 6.78
C ALA A 235 43.36 37.19 5.96
N LYS A 236 43.12 37.44 4.67
CA LYS A 236 44.03 38.20 3.80
C LYS A 236 44.09 39.66 4.22
N GLU A 237 42.94 40.29 4.50
CA GLU A 237 42.88 41.67 4.97
C GLU A 237 43.51 41.83 6.36
N MET A 238 43.27 40.89 7.28
CA MET A 238 43.97 40.84 8.57
C MET A 238 45.50 40.71 8.41
N ALA A 239 45.98 39.90 7.46
CA ALA A 239 47.42 39.76 7.20
C ALA A 239 48.04 41.08 6.71
N VAL A 240 47.34 41.82 5.84
CA VAL A 240 47.77 43.15 5.37
C VAL A 240 47.80 44.16 6.52
N SER A 241 46.77 44.19 7.37
CA SER A 241 46.70 45.05 8.55
C SER A 241 47.80 44.72 9.58
N ILE A 242 48.14 43.45 9.77
CA ILE A 242 49.24 43.07 10.66
C ILE A 242 50.61 43.42 10.04
N GLU A 243 50.76 43.28 8.73
CA GLU A 243 51.97 43.72 8.02
C GLU A 243 52.18 45.24 8.17
N SER A 244 51.13 46.05 8.12
CA SER A 244 51.24 47.50 8.37
C SER A 244 51.58 47.82 9.83
N LEU A 245 51.01 47.10 10.80
CA LEU A 245 51.37 47.23 12.23
C LEU A 245 52.84 46.86 12.50
N VAL A 246 53.35 45.79 11.88
CA VAL A 246 54.77 45.39 11.97
C VAL A 246 55.67 46.46 11.35
N LYS A 247 55.33 46.98 10.17
CA LYS A 247 56.07 48.10 9.56
C LYS A 247 56.07 49.34 10.45
N HIS A 248 54.93 49.66 11.08
CA HIS A 248 54.86 50.78 12.03
C HIS A 248 55.72 50.55 13.27
N PHE A 249 55.78 49.31 13.79
CA PHE A 249 56.69 48.94 14.87
C PHE A 249 58.16 49.13 14.48
N ASP A 250 58.55 48.65 13.31
CA ASP A 250 59.92 48.79 12.79
C ASP A 250 60.29 50.27 12.59
N LEU A 251 59.34 51.09 12.12
CA LEU A 251 59.49 52.55 12.00
C LEU A 251 59.61 53.23 13.38
N CYS A 252 58.85 52.80 14.38
CA CYS A 252 58.97 53.28 15.77
C CYS A 252 60.34 52.96 16.37
N VAL A 253 60.84 51.74 16.16
CA VAL A 253 62.18 51.32 16.60
C VAL A 253 63.26 52.15 15.89
N THR A 254 63.11 52.37 14.59
CA THR A 254 64.05 53.18 13.80
C THR A 254 64.08 54.63 14.26
N ALA A 255 62.92 55.27 14.44
CA ALA A 255 62.81 56.64 14.92
C ALA A 255 63.42 56.84 16.32
N ILE A 256 63.22 55.89 17.25
CA ILE A 256 63.81 55.99 18.59
C ILE A 256 65.33 55.79 18.57
N ARG A 257 65.87 54.96 17.68
CA ARG A 257 67.34 54.78 17.54
C ARG A 257 68.03 56.03 16.97
N HIS A 258 67.35 56.82 16.15
CA HIS A 258 67.88 58.05 15.56
C HIS A 258 67.67 59.32 16.42
N THR A 259 66.97 59.21 17.55
CA THR A 259 66.83 60.30 18.52
C THR A 259 67.92 60.25 19.60
N GLU A 260 68.46 61.41 19.96
CA GLU A 260 69.55 61.55 20.93
C GLU A 260 69.15 60.94 22.29
N GLY A 261 69.84 59.88 22.72
CA GLY A 261 69.54 59.15 23.96
C GLY A 261 68.45 58.08 23.87
N GLY A 262 67.73 57.97 22.74
CA GLY A 262 66.62 57.03 22.58
C GLY A 262 67.02 55.56 22.42
N GLY A 263 68.23 55.28 21.90
CA GLY A 263 68.70 53.90 21.70
C GLY A 263 68.79 53.05 22.98
N ALA A 264 69.12 53.66 24.12
CA ALA A 264 69.13 52.96 25.42
C ALA A 264 67.70 52.77 25.99
N ALA A 265 66.78 53.70 25.71
CA ALA A 265 65.38 53.62 26.12
C ALA A 265 64.62 52.53 25.33
N ALA A 266 64.81 52.46 24.00
CA ALA A 266 64.26 51.38 23.18
C ALA A 266 64.76 50.01 23.63
N HIS A 267 66.07 49.87 23.89
CA HIS A 267 66.66 48.60 24.34
C HIS A 267 66.03 48.14 25.66
N ASN A 268 66.00 49.01 26.68
CA ASN A 268 65.44 48.66 27.99
C ASN A 268 63.93 48.32 27.97
N MET A 269 63.16 48.91 27.06
CA MET A 269 61.70 48.68 26.96
C MET A 269 61.32 47.44 26.15
N ILE A 270 62.19 47.02 25.24
CA ILE A 270 61.98 45.79 24.47
C ILE A 270 62.22 44.61 25.42
N THR A 271 63.30 44.62 26.21
CA THR A 271 63.68 43.54 27.16
C THR A 271 62.81 43.44 28.42
N GLY A 272 62.01 44.46 28.73
CA GLY A 272 61.35 44.60 30.05
C GLY A 272 60.05 43.82 30.27
N ASP A 273 59.34 43.41 29.22
CA ASP A 273 58.09 42.61 29.32
C ASP A 273 57.70 42.13 27.91
N LEU A 274 58.15 40.93 27.50
CA LEU A 274 57.78 40.35 26.19
C LEU A 274 56.58 39.40 26.35
N PRO A 275 55.56 39.49 25.47
CA PRO A 275 54.65 38.36 25.29
C PRO A 275 55.45 37.14 24.78
N GLU A 276 55.23 36.00 25.43
CA GLU A 276 55.98 34.76 25.22
C GLU A 276 55.80 34.27 23.76
N GLY A 277 56.88 34.25 22.97
CA GLY A 277 56.90 33.65 21.62
C GLY A 277 57.34 34.53 20.44
N LEU A 278 57.64 35.81 20.64
CA LEU A 278 58.19 36.68 19.58
C LEU A 278 59.65 37.04 19.88
N ASP A 279 60.58 36.51 19.09
CA ASP A 279 62.04 36.71 19.23
C ASP A 279 62.46 38.11 18.71
N MET A 280 61.84 39.16 19.25
CA MET A 280 62.02 40.55 18.80
C MET A 280 63.41 41.11 19.12
N GLU A 281 64.14 40.48 20.03
CA GLU A 281 65.50 40.89 20.43
C GLU A 281 66.50 40.75 19.26
N ASN A 282 66.40 39.68 18.47
CA ASN A 282 67.24 39.47 17.29
C ASN A 282 66.82 40.35 16.10
N HIS A 283 65.53 40.71 15.98
CA HIS A 283 65.02 41.53 14.89
C HIS A 283 65.49 43.00 15.01
N VAL A 284 65.43 43.56 16.22
CA VAL A 284 65.80 44.95 16.52
C VAL A 284 67.29 45.21 16.31
N LEU A 285 68.14 44.19 16.55
CA LEU A 285 69.59 44.26 16.32
C LEU A 285 69.96 44.22 14.82
N ASN A 286 69.06 43.74 13.95
CA ASN A 286 69.30 43.55 12.52
C ASN A 286 68.76 44.69 11.63
N ILE A 287 68.07 45.69 12.19
CA ILE A 287 67.59 46.84 11.41
C ILE A 287 68.79 47.70 10.96
N PRO A 288 69.03 47.88 9.65
CA PRO A 288 70.17 48.63 9.13
C PRO A 288 70.14 50.08 9.58
N THR A 289 71.19 50.53 10.27
CA THR A 289 71.37 51.94 10.64
C THR A 289 71.97 52.70 9.46
N HIS A 290 71.16 53.07 8.48
CA HIS A 290 71.56 54.08 7.50
C HIS A 290 71.46 55.46 8.15
N SER A 291 72.43 56.35 7.91
CA SER A 291 72.36 57.74 8.37
C SER A 291 71.25 58.47 7.62
N ILE A 292 70.08 58.57 8.23
CA ILE A 292 68.90 59.24 7.66
C ILE A 292 69.19 60.75 7.57
N SER A 293 68.85 61.37 6.43
CA SER A 293 68.94 62.82 6.26
C SER A 293 68.02 63.53 7.27
N PRO A 294 68.36 64.72 7.80
CA PRO A 294 67.49 65.44 8.72
C PRO A 294 66.10 65.75 8.14
N GLU A 295 65.97 65.85 6.81
CA GLU A 295 64.70 66.05 6.11
C GLU A 295 63.86 64.77 6.08
N GLU A 296 64.49 63.63 5.75
CA GLU A 296 63.86 62.29 5.77
C GLU A 296 63.45 61.89 7.20
N HIS A 297 64.20 62.33 8.21
CA HIS A 297 63.88 62.08 9.62
C HIS A 297 62.63 62.85 10.07
N ILE A 298 62.45 64.09 9.60
CA ILE A 298 61.24 64.89 9.90
C ILE A 298 60.01 64.29 9.18
N GLU A 299 60.18 63.84 7.94
CA GLU A 299 59.12 63.15 7.19
C GLU A 299 58.72 61.84 7.88
N MET A 300 59.69 61.02 8.32
CA MET A 300 59.46 59.79 9.09
C MET A 300 58.70 60.05 10.40
N LEU A 301 59.06 61.10 11.15
CA LEU A 301 58.36 61.48 12.38
C LEU A 301 56.92 61.96 12.11
N THR A 302 56.68 62.57 10.95
CA THR A 302 55.34 63.01 10.53
C THR A 302 54.45 61.81 10.19
N VAL A 303 54.99 60.83 9.44
CA VAL A 303 54.31 59.56 9.14
C VAL A 303 54.01 58.79 10.42
N LEU A 304 54.99 58.66 11.31
CA LEU A 304 54.84 57.95 12.58
C LEU A 304 53.75 58.56 13.45
N ASN A 305 53.64 59.89 13.50
CA ASN A 305 52.60 60.56 14.29
C ASN A 305 51.19 60.36 13.70
N ASN A 306 51.07 60.26 12.38
CA ASN A 306 49.80 59.96 11.73
C ASN A 306 49.41 58.50 11.95
N ASP A 307 50.32 57.56 11.67
CA ASP A 307 50.10 56.12 11.86
C ASP A 307 49.77 55.79 13.33
N ALA A 308 50.43 56.45 14.29
CA ALA A 308 50.18 56.23 15.71
C ALA A 308 48.74 56.56 16.14
N SER A 309 48.03 57.43 15.40
CA SER A 309 46.61 57.71 15.63
C SER A 309 45.67 56.67 15.00
N GLU A 310 46.15 55.90 14.02
CA GLU A 310 45.38 54.88 13.29
C GLU A 310 45.61 53.45 13.83
N VAL A 311 46.67 53.21 14.61
CA VAL A 311 47.02 51.87 15.15
C VAL A 311 45.87 51.23 15.91
N ASP A 312 45.19 51.97 16.79
CA ASP A 312 44.07 51.42 17.57
C ASP A 312 42.88 51.05 16.67
N ASP A 313 42.58 51.87 15.65
CA ASP A 313 41.51 51.60 14.69
C ASP A 313 41.82 50.33 13.87
N VAL A 314 43.06 50.16 13.40
CA VAL A 314 43.51 48.95 12.69
C VAL A 314 43.41 47.70 13.57
N VAL A 315 43.74 47.81 14.87
CA VAL A 315 43.58 46.69 15.81
C VAL A 315 42.10 46.35 16.01
N THR A 316 41.21 47.34 16.13
CA THR A 316 39.76 47.09 16.21
C THR A 316 39.23 46.44 14.94
N GLU A 317 39.70 46.84 13.77
CA GLU A 317 39.32 46.21 12.50
C GLU A 317 39.75 44.73 12.45
N VAL A 318 40.97 44.42 12.89
CA VAL A 318 41.45 43.03 12.99
C VAL A 318 40.60 42.20 13.97
N GLN A 319 40.14 42.82 15.07
CA GLN A 319 39.24 42.19 16.05
C GLN A 319 37.82 41.96 15.50
N ASP A 320 37.29 42.90 14.73
CA ASP A 320 35.98 42.76 14.09
C ASP A 320 36.01 41.64 13.04
N ARG A 321 37.08 41.59 12.23
CA ARG A 321 37.28 40.54 11.22
C ARG A 321 37.38 39.15 11.81
N ILE A 322 38.15 38.97 12.88
CA ILE A 322 38.24 37.65 13.54
C ILE A 322 36.90 37.26 14.17
N SER A 323 36.15 38.22 14.71
CA SER A 323 34.82 37.98 15.27
C SER A 323 33.82 37.54 14.19
N GLU A 324 33.87 38.14 13.01
CA GLU A 324 33.07 37.74 11.85
C GLU A 324 33.44 36.34 11.34
N MET A 325 34.73 36.01 11.26
CA MET A 325 35.20 34.66 10.93
C MET A 325 34.72 33.60 11.94
N GLU A 326 34.66 33.93 13.24
CA GLU A 326 34.12 33.02 14.26
C GLU A 326 32.61 32.80 14.12
N LEU A 327 31.85 33.85 13.80
CA LEU A 327 30.42 33.74 13.48
C LEU A 327 30.19 32.85 12.25
N GLN A 328 31.01 33.02 11.21
CA GLN A 328 30.96 32.20 10.01
C GLN A 328 31.29 30.73 10.28
N LEU A 329 32.27 30.47 11.14
CA LEU A 329 32.58 29.11 11.59
C LEU A 329 31.40 28.47 12.34
N ASP A 330 30.71 29.20 13.22
CA ASP A 330 29.52 28.72 13.92
C ASP A 330 28.37 28.35 12.96
N GLN A 331 28.20 29.13 11.89
CA GLN A 331 27.24 28.79 10.83
C GLN A 331 27.60 27.47 10.13
N ILE A 332 28.88 27.23 9.85
CA ILE A 332 29.38 25.98 9.25
C ILE A 332 29.13 24.80 10.20
N LEU A 333 29.40 24.97 11.50
CA LEU A 333 29.18 23.93 12.51
C LEU A 333 27.69 23.62 12.70
N THR A 334 26.82 24.63 12.67
CA THR A 334 25.36 24.45 12.71
C THR A 334 24.88 23.68 11.48
N HIS A 335 25.43 23.98 10.30
CA HIS A 335 25.13 23.24 9.08
C HIS A 335 25.58 21.78 9.16
N ARG A 336 26.79 21.52 9.69
CA ARG A 336 27.30 20.16 9.96
C ARG A 336 26.34 19.39 10.85
N ASP A 337 25.90 19.98 11.96
CA ASP A 337 25.01 19.31 12.92
C ASP A 337 23.65 18.99 12.32
N ARG A 338 23.09 19.90 11.51
CA ARG A 338 21.87 19.63 10.75
C ARG A 338 22.06 18.44 9.80
N THR A 339 23.14 18.44 9.01
CA THR A 339 23.44 17.34 8.08
C THR A 339 23.64 16.01 8.81
N LEU A 340 24.33 16.00 9.95
CA LEU A 340 24.51 14.79 10.77
C LEU A 340 23.20 14.27 11.34
N ARG A 341 22.32 15.15 11.83
CA ARG A 341 20.97 14.77 12.31
C ARG A 341 20.14 14.16 11.19
N THR A 342 20.12 14.78 10.00
CA THR A 342 19.43 14.23 8.83
C THR A 342 20.01 12.89 8.40
N SER A 343 21.34 12.74 8.40
CA SER A 343 22.01 11.48 8.08
C SER A 343 21.62 10.36 9.05
N SER A 344 21.61 10.64 10.35
CA SER A 344 21.16 9.69 11.39
C SER A 344 19.69 9.29 11.22
N ALA A 345 18.82 10.24 10.91
CA ALA A 345 17.41 9.96 10.64
C ALA A 345 17.22 9.06 9.40
N ILE A 346 17.95 9.33 8.31
CA ILE A 346 17.93 8.49 7.10
C ILE A 346 18.45 7.08 7.40
N SER A 347 19.53 6.95 8.19
CA SER A 347 20.03 5.64 8.63
C SER A 347 19.02 4.89 9.49
N THR A 348 18.27 5.59 10.34
CA THR A 348 17.18 4.98 11.13
C THR A 348 16.07 4.47 10.20
N SER A 349 15.67 5.23 9.18
CA SER A 349 14.73 4.76 8.15
C SER A 349 15.27 3.57 7.36
N PHE A 350 16.58 3.52 7.09
CA PHE A 350 17.23 2.38 6.44
C PHE A 350 17.11 1.11 7.28
N HIS A 351 17.40 1.17 8.59
CA HIS A 351 17.25 0.00 9.45
C HIS A 351 15.79 -0.46 9.61
N ARG A 352 14.82 0.47 9.59
CA ARG A 352 13.41 0.09 9.55
C ARG A 352 13.05 -0.64 8.25
N LEU A 353 13.57 -0.18 7.12
CA LEU A 353 13.38 -0.86 5.84
C LEU A 353 14.05 -2.24 5.82
N GLU A 354 15.23 -2.37 6.42
CA GLU A 354 15.93 -3.65 6.59
C GLU A 354 15.12 -4.64 7.46
N ALA A 355 14.55 -4.15 8.57
CA ALA A 355 13.66 -4.94 9.42
C ALA A 355 12.36 -5.34 8.70
N LEU A 356 11.85 -4.49 7.79
CA LEU A 356 10.72 -4.85 6.95
C LEU A 356 11.12 -5.89 5.89
N ALA A 357 12.32 -5.76 5.32
CA ALA A 357 12.83 -6.69 4.31
C ALA A 357 12.95 -8.13 4.86
N THR A 358 13.32 -8.30 6.13
CA THR A 358 13.35 -9.64 6.78
C THR A 358 11.97 -10.26 6.94
N LYS A 359 10.90 -9.45 6.96
CA LYS A 359 9.50 -9.91 7.01
C LYS A 359 8.89 -10.20 5.62
N LEU A 360 9.50 -9.76 4.52
CA LEU A 360 8.95 -10.00 3.16
C LEU A 360 8.71 -11.49 2.83
N PRO A 361 9.59 -12.44 3.22
CA PRO A 361 9.31 -13.86 3.04
C PRO A 361 8.06 -14.30 3.79
N HIS A 362 7.77 -13.72 4.95
CA HIS A 362 6.56 -14.00 5.70
C HIS A 362 5.31 -13.59 4.91
N TYR A 363 5.22 -12.32 4.46
CA TYR A 363 4.08 -11.86 3.66
C TYR A 363 3.89 -12.68 2.37
N THR A 364 4.99 -13.03 1.71
CA THR A 364 4.95 -13.89 0.51
C THR A 364 4.47 -15.30 0.84
N SER A 365 4.91 -15.87 1.97
CA SER A 365 4.46 -17.19 2.43
C SER A 365 2.97 -17.20 2.78
N GLN A 366 2.46 -16.11 3.38
CA GLN A 366 1.03 -15.98 3.69
C GLN A 366 0.19 -15.88 2.42
N ALA A 367 0.64 -15.13 1.41
CA ALA A 367 -0.05 -15.08 0.12
C ALA A 367 -0.08 -16.44 -0.59
N ASN A 368 1.01 -17.21 -0.55
CA ASN A 368 1.04 -18.56 -1.09
C ASN A 368 0.14 -19.52 -0.31
N ARG A 369 0.12 -19.39 1.03
CA ARG A 369 -0.77 -20.16 1.89
C ARG A 369 -2.22 -19.85 1.57
N PHE A 370 -2.60 -18.56 1.48
CA PHE A 370 -3.92 -18.12 1.04
C PHE A 370 -4.30 -18.75 -0.30
N ARG A 371 -3.41 -18.71 -1.29
CA ARG A 371 -3.67 -19.29 -2.61
C ARG A 371 -3.92 -20.80 -2.56
N THR A 372 -3.22 -21.51 -1.69
CA THR A 372 -3.38 -22.96 -1.52
C THR A 372 -4.71 -23.26 -0.81
N THR A 373 -4.97 -22.60 0.33
CA THR A 373 -6.22 -22.78 1.08
C THR A 373 -7.45 -22.35 0.26
N TRP A 374 -7.30 -21.31 -0.56
CA TRP A 374 -8.32 -20.87 -1.50
C TRP A 374 -8.68 -21.99 -2.47
N ALA A 375 -7.67 -22.56 -3.15
CA ALA A 375 -7.89 -23.64 -4.12
C ALA A 375 -8.52 -24.88 -3.48
N ASP A 376 -8.08 -25.25 -2.26
CA ASP A 376 -8.61 -26.39 -1.54
C ASP A 376 -10.10 -26.21 -1.19
N HIS A 377 -10.47 -25.04 -0.64
CA HIS A 377 -11.86 -24.76 -0.28
C HIS A 377 -12.74 -24.48 -1.50
N GLU A 378 -12.22 -23.85 -2.55
CA GLU A 378 -12.94 -23.67 -3.82
C GLU A 378 -13.30 -25.03 -4.43
N MET A 379 -12.37 -25.99 -4.42
CA MET A 379 -12.64 -27.36 -4.85
C MET A 379 -13.72 -28.02 -3.98
N GLN A 380 -13.61 -27.90 -2.65
CA GLN A 380 -14.61 -28.44 -1.72
C GLN A 380 -16.01 -27.86 -1.94
N ILE A 381 -16.11 -26.54 -2.17
CA ILE A 381 -17.38 -25.87 -2.42
C ILE A 381 -17.95 -26.31 -3.77
N ASN A 382 -17.13 -26.36 -4.82
CA ASN A 382 -17.58 -26.80 -6.14
C ASN A 382 -18.07 -28.25 -6.12
N ASP A 383 -17.39 -29.16 -5.41
CA ASP A 383 -17.85 -30.54 -5.23
C ASP A 383 -19.19 -30.61 -4.48
N SER A 384 -19.36 -29.75 -3.49
CA SER A 384 -20.62 -29.63 -2.73
C SER A 384 -21.76 -29.01 -3.57
N LEU A 385 -21.47 -28.03 -4.43
CA LEU A 385 -22.42 -27.44 -5.38
C LEU A 385 -22.90 -28.48 -6.40
N ASN A 386 -21.99 -29.27 -6.95
CA ASN A 386 -22.34 -30.39 -7.83
C ASN A 386 -23.23 -31.40 -7.10
N SER A 387 -22.89 -31.73 -5.85
CA SER A 387 -23.69 -32.63 -5.02
C SER A 387 -25.10 -32.07 -4.72
N LEU A 388 -25.24 -30.76 -4.50
CA LEU A 388 -26.55 -30.11 -4.37
C LEU A 388 -27.38 -30.23 -5.65
N SER A 389 -26.75 -30.00 -6.81
CA SER A 389 -27.41 -30.13 -8.12
C SER A 389 -27.87 -31.58 -8.37
N ASP A 390 -27.02 -32.56 -8.09
CA ASP A 390 -27.36 -33.98 -8.24
C ASP A 390 -28.53 -34.36 -7.33
N LEU A 391 -28.52 -33.88 -6.08
CA LEU A 391 -29.59 -34.15 -5.12
C LEU A 391 -30.92 -33.50 -5.53
N ARG A 392 -30.87 -32.26 -6.04
CA ARG A 392 -32.03 -31.59 -6.65
C ARG A 392 -32.59 -32.43 -7.79
N ASP A 393 -31.73 -32.97 -8.65
CA ASP A 393 -32.16 -33.79 -9.78
C ASP A 393 -32.80 -35.08 -9.30
N VAL A 394 -32.23 -35.78 -8.31
CA VAL A 394 -32.85 -36.97 -7.70
C VAL A 394 -34.25 -36.65 -7.16
N TYR A 395 -34.42 -35.55 -6.42
CA TYR A 395 -35.72 -35.17 -5.86
C TYR A 395 -36.74 -34.80 -6.94
N THR A 396 -36.31 -34.08 -7.98
CA THR A 396 -37.17 -33.70 -9.11
C THR A 396 -37.60 -34.95 -9.90
N HIS A 397 -36.67 -35.88 -10.14
CA HIS A 397 -36.98 -37.16 -10.77
C HIS A 397 -37.91 -38.02 -9.91
N PHE A 398 -37.75 -38.02 -8.59
CA PHE A 398 -38.65 -38.74 -7.69
C PHE A 398 -40.09 -38.22 -7.75
N ILE A 399 -40.27 -36.88 -7.74
CA ILE A 399 -41.58 -36.25 -7.95
C ILE A 399 -42.19 -36.68 -9.29
N SER A 400 -41.40 -36.62 -10.37
CA SER A 400 -41.85 -37.00 -11.71
C SER A 400 -42.24 -38.49 -11.78
N ALA A 401 -41.42 -39.37 -11.21
CA ALA A 401 -41.67 -40.81 -11.14
C ALA A 401 -42.94 -41.13 -10.35
N TYR A 402 -43.22 -40.40 -9.26
CA TYR A 402 -44.46 -40.55 -8.50
C TYR A 402 -45.70 -40.22 -9.35
N PHE A 403 -45.70 -39.13 -10.12
CA PHE A 403 -46.80 -38.84 -11.04
C PHE A 403 -46.88 -39.88 -12.18
N GLY A 404 -45.73 -40.38 -12.66
CA GLY A 404 -45.67 -41.49 -13.60
C GLY A 404 -46.33 -42.76 -13.05
N LEU A 405 -46.11 -43.09 -11.77
CA LEU A 405 -46.74 -44.22 -11.10
C LEU A 405 -48.27 -44.10 -11.08
N ILE A 406 -48.82 -42.91 -10.80
CA ILE A 406 -50.27 -42.66 -10.85
C ILE A 406 -50.83 -42.95 -12.25
N VAL A 407 -50.15 -42.48 -13.29
CA VAL A 407 -50.54 -42.71 -14.69
C VAL A 407 -50.47 -44.19 -15.06
N GLU A 408 -49.42 -44.90 -14.60
CA GLU A 408 -49.26 -46.33 -14.85
C GLU A 408 -50.34 -47.17 -14.16
N VAL A 409 -50.76 -46.80 -12.95
CA VAL A 409 -51.90 -47.47 -12.28
C VAL A 409 -53.20 -47.27 -13.04
N ASP A 410 -53.49 -46.07 -13.55
CA ASP A 410 -54.64 -45.83 -14.44
C ASP A 410 -54.55 -46.67 -15.72
N ARG A 411 -53.35 -46.77 -16.33
CA ARG A 411 -53.13 -47.60 -17.51
C ARG A 411 -53.42 -49.07 -17.23
N ARG A 412 -52.89 -49.63 -16.13
CA ARG A 412 -53.14 -51.02 -15.71
C ARG A 412 -54.62 -51.26 -15.44
N LYS A 413 -55.31 -50.31 -14.80
CA LYS A 413 -56.75 -50.38 -14.54
C LYS A 413 -57.55 -50.46 -15.85
N ARG A 414 -57.27 -49.59 -16.82
CA ARG A 414 -57.92 -49.60 -18.14
C ARG A 414 -57.65 -50.88 -18.90
N PHE A 415 -56.41 -51.37 -18.86
CA PHE A 415 -56.04 -52.61 -19.55
C PHE A 415 -56.73 -53.83 -18.92
N ASN A 416 -56.81 -53.90 -17.60
CA ASN A 416 -57.57 -54.94 -16.89
C ASN A 416 -59.07 -54.85 -17.22
N GLN A 417 -59.65 -53.65 -17.26
CA GLN A 417 -61.04 -53.47 -17.71
C GLN A 417 -61.27 -53.94 -19.15
N HIS A 418 -60.33 -53.64 -20.05
CA HIS A 418 -60.40 -54.10 -21.44
C HIS A 418 -60.29 -55.62 -21.55
N MET A 419 -59.35 -56.24 -20.83
CA MET A 419 -59.21 -57.70 -20.75
C MET A 419 -60.50 -58.35 -20.26
N ASN A 420 -61.08 -57.83 -19.16
CA ASN A 420 -62.34 -58.32 -18.62
C ASN A 420 -63.52 -58.12 -19.59
N SER A 421 -63.49 -57.07 -20.42
CA SER A 421 -64.50 -56.85 -21.46
C SER A 421 -64.41 -57.92 -22.55
N ILE A 422 -63.20 -58.24 -23.02
CA ILE A 422 -62.98 -59.30 -24.03
C ILE A 422 -63.39 -60.65 -23.48
N VAL A 423 -63.04 -60.96 -22.22
CA VAL A 423 -63.45 -62.22 -21.58
C VAL A 423 -64.97 -62.31 -21.50
N ARG A 424 -65.66 -61.23 -21.11
CA ARG A 424 -67.13 -61.19 -21.08
C ARG A 424 -67.74 -61.38 -22.47
N GLU A 425 -67.21 -60.69 -23.47
CA GLU A 425 -67.69 -60.81 -24.85
C GLU A 425 -67.50 -62.23 -25.40
N ALA A 426 -66.32 -62.82 -25.17
CA ALA A 426 -66.03 -64.20 -25.57
C ALA A 426 -66.93 -65.20 -24.82
N GLN A 427 -67.17 -65.02 -23.52
CA GLN A 427 -68.13 -65.83 -22.77
C GLN A 427 -69.55 -65.71 -23.33
N THR A 428 -69.99 -64.49 -23.70
CA THR A 428 -71.29 -64.28 -24.34
C THR A 428 -71.37 -64.95 -25.72
N GLN A 429 -70.33 -64.86 -26.54
CA GLN A 429 -70.28 -65.54 -27.85
C GLN A 429 -70.29 -67.06 -27.72
N LEU A 430 -69.52 -67.63 -26.77
CA LEU A 430 -69.52 -69.06 -26.47
C LEU A 430 -70.88 -69.54 -25.96
N GLN A 431 -71.54 -68.75 -25.13
CA GLN A 431 -72.88 -69.04 -24.63
C GLN A 431 -73.93 -69.02 -25.76
N SER A 432 -73.84 -68.07 -26.69
CA SER A 432 -74.70 -68.02 -27.88
C SER A 432 -74.53 -69.25 -28.75
N LEU A 433 -73.29 -69.65 -29.08
CA LEU A 433 -73.04 -70.86 -29.88
C LEU A 433 -73.52 -72.14 -29.19
N TYR A 434 -73.43 -72.21 -27.87
CA TYR A 434 -73.98 -73.31 -27.09
C TYR A 434 -75.51 -73.37 -27.20
N GLU A 435 -76.19 -72.24 -27.08
CA GLU A 435 -77.65 -72.14 -27.22
C GLU A 435 -78.11 -72.47 -28.64
N ASP A 436 -77.38 -72.02 -29.66
CA ASP A 436 -77.64 -72.33 -31.07
C ASP A 436 -77.48 -73.84 -31.38
N ASP A 437 -76.37 -74.48 -30.96
CA ASP A 437 -76.15 -75.93 -31.14
C ASP A 437 -77.18 -76.76 -30.35
N LEU A 438 -77.55 -76.30 -29.15
CA LEU A 438 -78.61 -76.95 -28.37
C LEU A 438 -79.94 -76.91 -29.13
N ALA A 439 -80.32 -75.74 -29.66
CA ALA A 439 -81.56 -75.57 -30.42
C ALA A 439 -81.58 -76.42 -31.70
N GLU A 440 -80.49 -76.46 -32.47
CA GLU A 440 -80.38 -77.28 -33.68
C GLU A 440 -80.42 -78.79 -33.36
N ARG A 441 -79.77 -79.25 -32.29
CA ARG A 441 -79.85 -80.64 -31.84
C ARG A 441 -81.25 -81.00 -31.35
N GLU A 442 -81.94 -80.09 -30.66
CA GLU A 442 -83.31 -80.27 -30.23
C GLU A 442 -84.27 -80.35 -31.43
N ALA A 443 -84.10 -79.48 -32.42
CA ALA A 443 -84.87 -79.50 -33.67
C ALA A 443 -84.62 -80.81 -34.45
N PHE A 444 -83.36 -81.22 -34.62
CA PHE A 444 -83.01 -82.50 -35.25
C PHE A 444 -83.64 -83.69 -34.52
N ARG A 445 -83.58 -83.70 -33.19
CA ARG A 445 -84.18 -84.75 -32.37
C ARG A 445 -85.70 -84.75 -32.48
N HIS A 446 -86.34 -83.59 -32.57
CA HIS A 446 -87.77 -83.47 -32.79
C HIS A 446 -88.18 -84.02 -34.16
N ASP A 447 -87.43 -83.70 -35.21
CA ASP A 447 -87.80 -84.05 -36.60
C ASP A 447 -87.44 -85.49 -36.99
N GLN A 448 -86.30 -86.01 -36.51
CA GLN A 448 -85.74 -87.29 -36.94
C GLN A 448 -85.64 -88.34 -35.82
N GLY A 449 -85.84 -87.95 -34.56
CA GLY A 449 -85.61 -88.83 -33.40
C GLY A 449 -86.47 -90.10 -33.39
N ASP A 450 -87.74 -90.00 -33.82
CA ASP A 450 -88.67 -91.13 -33.86
C ASP A 450 -88.26 -92.23 -34.87
N TYR A 451 -87.42 -91.87 -35.85
CA TYR A 451 -86.95 -92.77 -36.90
C TYR A 451 -85.55 -93.33 -36.63
N LEU A 452 -84.88 -92.90 -35.56
CA LEU A 452 -83.52 -93.30 -35.21
C LEU A 452 -83.52 -94.23 -33.98
N PRO A 453 -83.04 -95.47 -34.11
CA PRO A 453 -82.83 -96.35 -32.96
C PRO A 453 -81.88 -95.71 -31.94
N SER A 454 -82.21 -95.81 -30.65
CA SER A 454 -81.42 -95.16 -29.57
C SER A 454 -79.99 -95.69 -29.42
N ASP A 455 -79.66 -96.81 -30.05
CA ASP A 455 -78.35 -97.48 -30.00
C ASP A 455 -77.43 -97.14 -31.20
N ILE A 456 -77.89 -96.35 -32.17
CA ILE A 456 -77.09 -95.99 -33.36
C ILE A 456 -75.87 -95.12 -32.99
N TRP A 457 -76.03 -94.24 -32.00
CA TRP A 457 -74.94 -93.41 -31.45
C TRP A 457 -75.27 -92.96 -30.01
N PRO A 458 -74.47 -93.32 -28.99
CA PRO A 458 -74.73 -92.95 -27.60
C PRO A 458 -74.80 -91.44 -27.34
N GLY A 459 -74.09 -90.63 -28.15
CA GLY A 459 -74.03 -89.18 -27.97
C GLY A 459 -75.21 -88.40 -28.57
N LEU A 460 -76.20 -89.08 -29.14
CA LEU A 460 -77.35 -88.44 -29.80
C LEU A 460 -78.20 -87.59 -28.84
N ALA A 461 -78.19 -87.92 -27.54
CA ALA A 461 -78.90 -87.19 -26.49
C ALA A 461 -77.98 -86.29 -25.65
N ASP A 462 -76.67 -86.29 -25.91
CA ASP A 462 -75.72 -85.53 -25.11
C ASP A 462 -75.87 -84.02 -25.37
N PRO A 463 -75.85 -83.18 -24.32
CA PRO A 463 -75.86 -81.74 -24.49
C PRO A 463 -74.58 -81.26 -25.22
N PRO A 464 -74.60 -80.09 -25.87
CA PRO A 464 -73.41 -79.48 -26.42
C PRO A 464 -72.27 -79.33 -25.39
N ALA A 465 -71.04 -79.26 -25.87
CA ALA A 465 -69.89 -79.02 -24.99
C ALA A 465 -69.93 -77.58 -24.45
N ARG A 466 -69.80 -77.41 -23.13
CA ARG A 466 -69.74 -76.09 -22.49
C ARG A 466 -68.30 -75.65 -22.30
N TRP A 467 -67.99 -74.43 -22.75
CA TRP A 467 -66.69 -73.78 -22.56
C TRP A 467 -66.80 -72.67 -21.52
N VAL A 468 -65.83 -72.61 -20.59
CA VAL A 468 -65.75 -71.57 -19.56
C VAL A 468 -64.37 -70.93 -19.59
N ILE A 469 -64.33 -69.60 -19.55
CA ILE A 469 -63.09 -68.83 -19.45
C ILE A 469 -62.98 -68.32 -18.01
N GLU A 470 -61.97 -68.77 -17.27
CA GLU A 470 -61.71 -68.35 -15.89
C GLU A 470 -60.32 -67.71 -15.76
N LYS A 471 -60.18 -66.81 -14.79
CA LYS A 471 -58.89 -66.25 -14.43
C LYS A 471 -58.09 -67.28 -13.65
N VAL A 472 -56.80 -67.44 -13.94
CA VAL A 472 -55.91 -68.37 -13.25
C VAL A 472 -55.85 -68.02 -11.75
N GLU A 473 -56.05 -69.03 -10.88
CA GLU A 473 -55.95 -68.88 -9.42
C GLU A 473 -54.55 -68.42 -8.99
N GLY A 474 -54.49 -67.50 -8.02
CA GLY A 474 -53.25 -66.95 -7.47
C GLY A 474 -52.83 -65.57 -8.01
N GLU A 475 -53.48 -65.07 -9.07
CA GLU A 475 -53.22 -63.72 -9.62
C GLU A 475 -54.23 -62.66 -9.13
N GLU A 476 -54.41 -62.50 -7.82
CA GLU A 476 -55.15 -61.36 -7.26
C GLU A 476 -54.32 -60.06 -7.34
N ASN A 477 -54.16 -59.55 -8.56
CA ASN A 477 -53.64 -58.20 -8.79
C ASN A 477 -54.75 -57.17 -8.52
N THR A 478 -55.02 -56.88 -7.24
CA THR A 478 -55.96 -55.82 -6.85
C THR A 478 -55.34 -54.46 -7.18
N ILE A 479 -55.63 -53.96 -8.38
CA ILE A 479 -55.15 -52.65 -8.84
C ILE A 479 -55.83 -51.55 -8.01
N PRO A 480 -55.08 -50.66 -7.35
CA PRO A 480 -55.65 -49.61 -6.52
C PRO A 480 -56.61 -48.69 -7.29
N GLY A 481 -57.72 -48.34 -6.66
CA GLY A 481 -58.75 -47.48 -7.24
C GLY A 481 -58.42 -45.99 -7.08
N LEU A 482 -57.80 -45.38 -8.09
CA LEU A 482 -57.47 -43.95 -8.06
C LEU A 482 -58.64 -43.04 -8.54
N PRO A 483 -58.85 -41.86 -7.91
CA PRO A 483 -59.80 -40.85 -8.38
C PRO A 483 -59.41 -40.28 -9.76
N LYS A 484 -60.40 -40.03 -10.64
CA LYS A 484 -60.16 -39.50 -11.99
C LYS A 484 -59.45 -38.14 -11.98
N ASP A 485 -59.79 -37.26 -11.04
CA ASP A 485 -59.19 -35.92 -10.93
C ASP A 485 -57.69 -35.98 -10.65
N LYS A 486 -57.25 -36.91 -9.81
CA LYS A 486 -55.85 -37.13 -9.46
C LYS A 486 -55.06 -37.71 -10.63
N VAL A 487 -55.67 -38.60 -11.40
CA VAL A 487 -55.08 -39.17 -12.62
C VAL A 487 -54.90 -38.11 -13.71
N GLU A 488 -55.91 -37.25 -13.93
CA GLU A 488 -55.80 -36.17 -14.92
C GLU A 488 -54.79 -35.09 -14.48
N ASP A 489 -54.69 -34.78 -13.18
CA ASP A 489 -53.64 -33.92 -12.66
C ASP A 489 -52.24 -34.54 -12.86
N ALA A 490 -52.08 -35.83 -12.56
CA ALA A 490 -50.82 -36.54 -12.79
C ALA A 490 -50.42 -36.54 -14.27
N LYS A 491 -51.35 -36.77 -15.21
CA LYS A 491 -51.06 -36.67 -16.66
C LYS A 491 -50.59 -35.28 -17.07
N ARG A 492 -51.20 -34.22 -16.53
CA ARG A 492 -50.75 -32.84 -16.79
C ARG A 492 -49.34 -32.62 -16.27
N ARG A 493 -49.04 -33.07 -15.04
CA ARG A 493 -47.72 -32.92 -14.42
C ARG A 493 -46.63 -33.73 -15.14
N VAL A 494 -46.92 -34.97 -15.54
CA VAL A 494 -45.98 -35.78 -16.34
C VAL A 494 -45.65 -35.09 -17.67
N ARG A 495 -46.64 -34.51 -18.36
CA ARG A 495 -46.39 -33.73 -19.59
C ARG A 495 -45.54 -32.49 -19.33
N TYR A 496 -45.78 -31.82 -18.20
CA TYR A 496 -45.00 -30.65 -17.79
C TYR A 496 -43.53 -31.00 -17.52
N PHE A 497 -43.26 -32.08 -16.79
CA PHE A 497 -41.89 -32.57 -16.58
C PHE A 497 -41.24 -33.04 -17.89
N ALA A 498 -41.98 -33.70 -18.78
CA ALA A 498 -41.49 -34.12 -20.10
C ALA A 498 -41.15 -32.95 -21.03
N ALA A 499 -41.74 -31.78 -20.83
CA ALA A 499 -41.46 -30.56 -21.58
C ALA A 499 -40.30 -29.73 -21.01
N GLY A 500 -39.55 -30.26 -20.03
CA GLY A 500 -38.42 -29.55 -19.39
C GLY A 500 -38.83 -28.62 -18.25
N GLY A 501 -40.08 -28.67 -17.78
CA GLY A 501 -40.57 -27.84 -16.68
C GLY A 501 -39.95 -28.11 -15.30
N GLY A 502 -39.09 -29.12 -15.17
CA GLY A 502 -38.47 -29.53 -13.91
C GLY A 502 -37.72 -28.42 -13.17
N ASN A 503 -37.14 -27.45 -13.88
CA ASN A 503 -36.39 -26.33 -13.28
C ASN A 503 -37.28 -25.22 -12.69
N THR A 504 -38.62 -25.31 -12.81
CA THR A 504 -39.56 -24.28 -12.32
C THR A 504 -40.75 -24.88 -11.59
N ALA A 505 -40.49 -25.80 -10.65
CA ALA A 505 -41.51 -26.58 -9.92
C ALA A 505 -42.57 -25.76 -9.14
N THR A 506 -42.55 -24.43 -9.18
CA THR A 506 -43.30 -23.53 -8.30
C THR A 506 -44.70 -23.12 -8.78
N ASN A 507 -45.10 -23.26 -10.04
CA ASN A 507 -46.31 -22.55 -10.52
C ASN A 507 -47.64 -23.33 -10.56
N PHE A 508 -47.74 -24.55 -10.05
CA PHE A 508 -49.00 -25.33 -10.12
C PHE A 508 -49.72 -25.58 -8.79
N ALA A 509 -49.08 -25.35 -7.63
CA ALA A 509 -49.72 -25.56 -6.33
C ALA A 509 -50.83 -24.54 -6.01
N THR A 510 -50.75 -23.31 -6.55
CA THR A 510 -51.70 -22.22 -6.27
C THR A 510 -52.96 -22.23 -7.13
N ARG A 511 -53.01 -22.99 -8.25
CA ARG A 511 -54.16 -22.95 -9.16
C ARG A 511 -55.26 -23.97 -8.86
N SER A 512 -54.98 -24.96 -8.00
CA SER A 512 -55.97 -25.98 -7.63
C SER A 512 -56.90 -25.59 -6.47
N GLN A 513 -56.66 -24.47 -5.80
CA GLN A 513 -57.50 -24.00 -4.68
C GLN A 513 -58.55 -22.94 -5.08
N TYR A 514 -58.60 -22.49 -6.34
CA TYR A 514 -59.56 -21.48 -6.83
C TYR A 514 -60.48 -21.99 -7.95
N SER A 515 -60.85 -23.27 -7.92
CA SER A 515 -61.97 -23.78 -8.73
C SER A 515 -62.77 -24.79 -7.92
N ARG A 516 -63.49 -24.26 -6.93
CA ARG A 516 -64.79 -24.76 -6.48
C ARG A 516 -65.67 -23.57 -6.15
#